data_AF-A0A935F3E7-F1
#
_entry.id   AF-A0A935F3E7-F1
#
_cell.length_a   1.000
_cell.length_b   1.000
_cell.length_c   1.000
_cell.angle_alpha   90.00
_cell.angle_beta   90.00
_cell.angle_gamma   90.00
#
_symmetry.space_group_name_H-M   'P 1'
#
loop_
_entity.id
_entity.type
_entity.pdbx_description
1 polymer ?
#
loop_
_entity_poly.entity_id
_entity_poly.type
_entity_poly.pdbx_seq_one_letter_code
_entity_poly.pdbx_strand_id
1 'polypeptide(L)'
;MLDWIADPNAWIALATLTALEIVLGIDNIIFISILVSRLPEESRNLARRLGLGFAMATRILLLLSLAWIMRLKEPLFTLWQEISGRDLILIVGGLFLLWKSVHEIHNSLEGDEPDPGSGSAGSAARATFGGVIVQIGIIDIVFSLDSVITAVGLADQVPVMVLAIVISVAVMMFAARPIGEFVDRHPTIKMLALAFLVLVGVTLIAEGFETHVPKGYIYFAMAFSIGVEMLNIRMRDRRAARAPIQLRKQEPGGGEGGGGGGGGRGRRGSRAGGGRGGGCCALRGRGGGGGGGGGGGGADAGFIHRF
;
A
#
# COMPACT_ATOMS: atom_id res chain seq x y z
N MET A 1 16.24 -34.06 19.48
CA MET A 1 15.35 -33.23 18.63
C MET A 1 14.59 -32.16 19.41
N LEU A 2 14.23 -32.37 20.69
CA LEU A 2 13.59 -31.35 21.55
C LEU A 2 14.54 -30.74 22.59
N ASP A 3 15.84 -30.99 22.46
CA ASP A 3 16.87 -30.62 23.45
C ASP A 3 16.97 -29.11 23.63
N TRP A 4 16.59 -28.35 22.58
CA TRP A 4 16.44 -26.90 22.59
C TRP A 4 15.40 -26.39 23.60
N ILE A 5 14.39 -27.17 23.97
CA ILE A 5 13.38 -26.77 24.96
C ILE A 5 14.02 -26.60 26.35
N ALA A 6 15.08 -27.36 26.64
CA ALA A 6 15.82 -27.31 27.89
C ALA A 6 16.97 -26.27 27.89
N ASP A 7 17.28 -25.66 26.75
CA ASP A 7 18.35 -24.66 26.60
C ASP A 7 17.79 -23.22 26.69
N PRO A 8 18.13 -22.44 27.72
CA PRO A 8 17.70 -21.04 27.83
C PRO A 8 18.09 -20.17 26.62
N ASN A 9 19.21 -20.49 25.94
CA ASN A 9 19.67 -19.73 24.78
C ASN A 9 18.72 -19.90 23.58
N ALA A 10 18.12 -21.09 23.40
CA ALA A 10 17.14 -21.33 22.35
C ALA A 10 15.85 -20.52 22.55
N TRP A 11 15.44 -20.29 23.80
CA TRP A 11 14.30 -19.40 24.12
C TRP A 11 14.61 -17.93 23.87
N ILE A 12 15.82 -17.48 24.15
CA ILE A 12 16.28 -16.13 23.80
C ILE A 12 16.31 -15.97 22.28
N ALA A 13 16.93 -16.91 21.56
CA ALA A 13 16.97 -16.93 20.10
C ALA A 13 15.54 -16.95 19.49
N LEU A 14 14.63 -17.76 20.02
CA LEU A 14 13.22 -17.78 19.62
C LEU A 14 12.58 -16.40 19.79
N ALA A 15 12.73 -15.77 20.95
CA ALA A 15 12.15 -14.46 21.24
C ALA A 15 12.74 -13.36 20.33
N THR A 16 14.06 -13.35 20.12
CA THR A 16 14.72 -12.39 19.23
C THR A 16 14.31 -12.59 17.77
N LEU A 17 14.29 -13.84 17.29
CA LEU A 17 13.82 -14.17 15.94
C LEU A 17 12.38 -13.74 15.75
N THR A 18 11.45 -14.13 16.65
CA THR A 18 10.05 -13.71 16.57
C THR A 18 9.90 -12.19 16.59
N ALA A 19 10.71 -11.46 17.39
CA ALA A 19 10.66 -10.00 17.40
C ALA A 19 11.12 -9.38 16.07
N LEU A 20 12.25 -9.84 15.51
CA LEU A 20 12.74 -9.38 14.20
C LEU A 20 11.77 -9.74 13.06
N GLU A 21 11.26 -10.97 13.08
CA GLU A 21 10.24 -11.48 12.18
C GLU A 21 8.95 -10.64 12.17
N ILE A 22 8.48 -10.21 13.34
CA ILE A 22 7.29 -9.36 13.47
C ILE A 22 7.59 -7.94 12.96
N VAL A 23 8.74 -7.36 13.33
CA VAL A 23 9.14 -6.01 12.89
C VAL A 23 9.22 -5.94 11.36
N LEU A 24 9.89 -6.92 10.74
CA LEU A 24 9.92 -7.08 9.28
C LEU A 24 8.51 -7.36 8.72
N GLY A 25 7.78 -8.29 9.33
CA GLY A 25 6.47 -8.73 8.87
C GLY A 25 5.42 -7.62 8.74
N ILE A 26 5.52 -6.57 9.54
CA ILE A 26 4.63 -5.39 9.47
C ILE A 26 4.67 -4.74 8.08
N ASP A 27 5.85 -4.58 7.47
CA ASP A 27 5.98 -3.94 6.15
C ASP A 27 5.26 -4.74 5.06
N ASN A 28 5.33 -6.07 5.13
CA ASN A 28 4.60 -6.98 4.24
C ASN A 28 3.07 -6.84 4.38
N ILE A 29 2.55 -6.75 5.62
CA ILE A 29 1.11 -6.49 5.86
C ILE A 29 0.68 -5.15 5.26
N ILE A 30 1.47 -4.10 5.47
CA ILE A 30 1.15 -2.76 4.95
C ILE A 30 1.14 -2.80 3.42
N PHE A 31 2.12 -3.46 2.80
CA PHE A 31 2.17 -3.60 1.35
C PHE A 31 0.98 -4.40 0.78
N ILE A 32 0.63 -5.55 1.39
CA ILE A 32 -0.58 -6.31 1.06
C ILE A 32 -1.82 -5.40 1.15
N SER A 33 -1.90 -4.56 2.18
CA SER A 33 -3.03 -3.65 2.37
C SER A 33 -3.10 -2.59 1.25
N ILE A 34 -1.96 -2.03 0.83
CA ILE A 34 -1.86 -1.06 -0.27
C ILE A 34 -2.28 -1.65 -1.62
N LEU A 35 -1.90 -2.89 -1.93
CA LEU A 35 -2.36 -3.55 -3.16
C LEU A 35 -3.84 -3.90 -3.11
N VAL A 36 -4.31 -4.40 -1.96
CA VAL A 36 -5.72 -4.77 -1.76
C VAL A 36 -6.64 -3.54 -1.77
N SER A 37 -6.17 -2.35 -1.38
CA SER A 37 -7.00 -1.13 -1.41
C SER A 37 -7.47 -0.77 -2.83
N ARG A 38 -6.77 -1.24 -3.88
CA ARG A 38 -7.13 -1.09 -5.30
C ARG A 38 -8.31 -1.96 -5.75
N LEU A 39 -8.72 -2.95 -4.94
CA LEU A 39 -9.87 -3.82 -5.22
C LEU A 39 -11.19 -3.20 -4.72
N PRO A 40 -12.35 -3.59 -5.31
CA PRO A 40 -13.67 -3.21 -4.81
C PRO A 40 -13.85 -3.61 -3.34
N GLU A 41 -14.48 -2.73 -2.54
CA GLU A 41 -14.51 -2.82 -1.07
C GLU A 41 -14.98 -4.19 -0.55
N GLU A 42 -16.02 -4.75 -1.18
CA GLU A 42 -16.60 -6.06 -0.89
C GLU A 42 -15.57 -7.20 -0.94
N SER A 43 -14.61 -7.11 -1.86
CA SER A 43 -13.57 -8.13 -2.08
C SER A 43 -12.30 -7.90 -1.25
N ARG A 44 -12.10 -6.70 -0.67
CA ARG A 44 -10.85 -6.34 0.03
C ARG A 44 -10.54 -7.25 1.21
N ASN A 45 -11.51 -7.53 2.07
CA ASN A 45 -11.29 -8.37 3.25
C ASN A 45 -10.97 -9.83 2.86
N LEU A 46 -11.58 -10.35 1.79
CA LEU A 46 -11.26 -11.68 1.26
C LEU A 46 -9.86 -11.69 0.62
N ALA A 47 -9.54 -10.71 -0.21
CA ALA A 47 -8.22 -10.55 -0.83
C ALA A 47 -7.10 -10.43 0.20
N ARG A 48 -7.31 -9.67 1.29
CA ARG A 48 -6.36 -9.55 2.40
C ARG A 48 -6.14 -10.90 3.08
N ARG A 49 -7.21 -11.64 3.41
CA ARG A 49 -7.10 -12.96 4.06
C ARG A 49 -6.42 -14.00 3.18
N LEU A 50 -6.80 -14.08 1.90
CA LEU A 50 -6.20 -15.03 0.95
C LEU A 50 -4.78 -14.63 0.58
N GLY A 51 -4.50 -13.33 0.42
CA GLY A 51 -3.14 -12.81 0.21
C GLY A 51 -2.21 -13.12 1.37
N LEU A 52 -2.64 -12.90 2.63
CA LEU A 52 -1.87 -13.28 3.82
C LEU A 52 -1.72 -14.80 3.98
N GLY A 53 -2.76 -15.59 3.70
CA GLY A 53 -2.67 -17.04 3.74
C GLY A 53 -1.72 -17.61 2.68
N PHE A 54 -1.71 -17.00 1.49
CA PHE A 54 -0.76 -17.33 0.42
C PHE A 54 0.67 -16.92 0.78
N ALA A 55 0.87 -15.70 1.27
CA ALA A 55 2.15 -15.19 1.77
C ALA A 55 2.73 -16.04 2.93
N MET A 56 1.88 -16.53 3.84
CA MET A 56 2.28 -17.51 4.85
C MET A 56 2.83 -18.78 4.19
N ALA A 57 2.09 -19.35 3.24
CA ALA A 57 2.45 -20.60 2.59
C ALA A 57 3.77 -20.46 1.81
N THR A 58 3.96 -19.37 1.06
CA THR A 58 5.22 -19.08 0.36
C THR A 58 6.38 -18.92 1.33
N ARG A 59 6.23 -18.18 2.44
CA ARG A 59 7.29 -18.00 3.45
C ARG A 59 7.70 -19.32 4.12
N ILE A 60 6.73 -20.18 4.48
CA ILE A 60 7.03 -21.51 5.06
C ILE A 60 7.72 -22.42 4.03
N LEU A 61 7.22 -22.46 2.79
CA LEU A 61 7.83 -23.24 1.71
C LEU A 61 9.25 -22.78 1.38
N LEU A 62 9.50 -21.46 1.36
CA LEU A 62 10.82 -20.88 1.16
C LEU A 62 11.79 -21.25 2.29
N LEU A 63 11.38 -21.17 3.56
CA LEU A 63 12.23 -21.65 4.65
C LEU A 63 12.57 -23.13 4.49
N LEU A 64 11.57 -23.99 4.25
CA LEU A 64 11.80 -25.43 4.13
C LEU A 64 12.73 -25.75 2.93
N SER A 65 12.57 -25.01 1.83
CA SER A 65 13.44 -25.12 0.65
C SER A 65 14.86 -24.66 0.95
N LEU A 66 15.05 -23.54 1.67
CA LEU A 66 16.36 -23.04 2.06
C LEU A 66 17.04 -23.91 3.12
N ALA A 67 16.31 -24.41 4.12
CA ALA A 67 16.81 -25.37 5.10
C ALA A 67 17.26 -26.69 4.45
N TRP A 68 16.63 -27.07 3.33
CA TRP A 68 17.07 -28.20 2.50
C TRP A 68 18.29 -27.84 1.65
N ILE A 69 18.28 -26.71 0.92
CA ILE A 69 19.42 -26.22 0.12
C ILE A 69 20.68 -26.03 0.98
N MET A 70 20.56 -25.53 2.20
CA MET A 70 21.69 -25.36 3.12
C MET A 70 22.24 -26.67 3.71
N ARG A 71 21.60 -27.82 3.47
CA ARG A 71 22.24 -29.13 3.67
C ARG A 71 23.10 -29.53 2.47
N LEU A 72 22.81 -29.01 1.28
CA LEU A 72 23.62 -29.16 0.07
C LEU A 72 24.73 -28.09 0.04
N LYS A 73 25.61 -28.08 1.05
CA LYS A 73 26.79 -27.18 1.13
C LYS A 73 27.91 -27.60 0.17
N GLU A 74 27.62 -27.72 -1.13
CA GLU A 74 28.64 -27.80 -2.17
C GLU A 74 28.40 -26.70 -3.23
N PRO A 75 29.42 -25.89 -3.57
CA PRO A 75 29.27 -24.86 -4.58
C PRO A 75 29.13 -25.50 -5.97
N LEU A 76 27.97 -25.34 -6.61
CA LEU A 76 27.68 -26.04 -7.86
C LEU A 76 28.60 -25.66 -9.03
N PHE A 77 29.18 -24.45 -9.04
CA PHE A 77 30.14 -24.01 -10.06
C PHE A 77 31.18 -23.05 -9.48
N THR A 78 32.46 -23.33 -9.74
CA THR A 78 33.62 -22.49 -9.38
C THR A 78 34.37 -22.04 -10.64
N LEU A 79 33.66 -21.39 -11.58
CA LEU A 79 34.26 -20.90 -12.81
C LEU A 79 33.67 -19.53 -13.18
N TRP A 80 34.50 -18.48 -13.06
CA TRP A 80 34.26 -17.08 -13.45
C TRP A 80 33.29 -16.25 -12.57
N GLN A 81 33.84 -15.73 -11.46
CA GLN A 81 33.25 -14.79 -10.49
C GLN A 81 32.04 -15.26 -9.68
N GLU A 82 32.02 -14.82 -8.41
CA GLU A 82 31.38 -15.53 -7.29
C GLU A 82 29.92 -15.09 -7.04
N ILE A 83 29.17 -14.73 -8.08
CA ILE A 83 27.76 -14.33 -7.92
C ILE A 83 26.93 -15.58 -7.57
N SER A 84 26.53 -15.69 -6.30
CA SER A 84 25.63 -16.75 -5.86
C SER A 84 24.24 -16.56 -6.49
N GLY A 85 23.50 -17.65 -6.67
CA GLY A 85 22.08 -17.56 -7.04
C GLY A 85 21.26 -16.71 -6.04
N ARG A 86 21.69 -16.65 -4.77
CA ARG A 86 21.18 -15.72 -3.75
C ARG A 86 21.33 -14.27 -4.20
N ASP A 87 22.52 -13.88 -4.62
CA ASP A 87 22.90 -12.48 -4.88
C ASP A 87 22.18 -11.95 -6.12
N LEU A 88 22.06 -12.79 -7.16
CA LEU A 88 21.22 -12.50 -8.32
C LEU A 88 19.75 -12.27 -7.93
N ILE A 89 19.18 -13.08 -7.03
CA ILE A 89 17.80 -12.91 -6.59
C ILE A 89 17.64 -11.64 -5.73
N LEU A 90 18.62 -11.29 -4.89
CA LEU A 90 18.62 -10.04 -4.11
C LEU A 90 18.67 -8.81 -5.03
N ILE A 91 19.55 -8.80 -6.05
CA ILE A 91 19.65 -7.70 -7.02
C ILE A 91 18.37 -7.57 -7.85
N VAL A 92 17.87 -8.67 -8.42
CA VAL A 92 16.66 -8.66 -9.27
C VAL A 92 15.42 -8.30 -8.44
N GLY A 93 15.30 -8.87 -7.24
CA GLY A 93 14.22 -8.57 -6.30
C GLY A 93 14.24 -7.10 -5.85
N GLY A 94 15.41 -6.58 -5.44
CA GLY A 94 15.56 -5.18 -5.05
C GLY A 94 15.25 -4.22 -6.20
N LEU A 95 15.72 -4.50 -7.42
CA LEU A 95 15.42 -3.69 -8.61
C LEU A 95 13.92 -3.70 -8.96
N PHE A 96 13.27 -4.86 -8.83
CA PHE A 96 11.82 -4.99 -8.99
C PHE A 96 11.05 -4.20 -7.92
N LEU A 97 11.49 -4.23 -6.66
CA LEU A 97 10.91 -3.39 -5.60
C LEU A 97 11.10 -1.90 -5.88
N LEU A 98 12.29 -1.46 -6.31
CA LEU A 98 12.53 -0.06 -6.69
C LEU A 98 11.57 0.40 -7.79
N TRP A 99 11.52 -0.34 -8.90
CA TRP A 99 10.62 -0.04 -10.02
C TRP A 99 9.16 0.01 -9.58
N LYS A 100 8.69 -0.99 -8.83
CA LYS A 100 7.28 -1.06 -8.40
C LYS A 100 6.94 0.02 -7.38
N SER A 101 7.87 0.40 -6.50
CA SER A 101 7.71 1.45 -5.51
C SER A 101 7.64 2.83 -6.16
N VAL A 102 8.57 3.15 -7.05
CA VAL A 102 8.59 4.42 -7.80
C VAL A 102 7.31 4.57 -8.62
N HIS A 103 6.87 3.52 -9.32
CA HIS A 103 5.60 3.54 -10.04
C HIS A 103 4.38 3.68 -9.11
N GLU A 104 4.38 3.07 -7.92
CA GLU A 104 3.29 3.25 -6.94
C GLU A 104 3.26 4.67 -6.36
N ILE A 105 4.43 5.26 -6.10
CA ILE A 105 4.59 6.65 -5.62
C ILE A 105 4.10 7.62 -6.69
N HIS A 106 4.48 7.44 -7.96
CA HIS A 106 4.05 8.27 -9.07
C HIS A 106 2.52 8.27 -9.22
N ASN A 107 1.90 7.09 -9.33
CA ASN A 107 0.45 6.96 -9.42
C ASN A 107 -0.29 7.49 -8.17
N SER A 108 0.37 7.49 -6.99
CA SER A 108 -0.20 8.05 -5.75
C SER A 108 -0.05 9.58 -5.65
N LEU A 109 0.81 10.19 -6.47
CA LEU A 109 1.08 11.64 -6.51
C LEU A 109 0.35 12.35 -7.65
N GLU A 110 0.17 11.69 -8.79
CA GLU A 110 -0.56 12.27 -9.94
C GLU A 110 -2.06 12.40 -9.66
N GLY A 111 -2.59 11.54 -8.80
CA GLY A 111 -4.00 11.54 -8.40
C GLY A 111 -4.90 10.92 -9.46
N ASP A 112 -5.89 10.14 -9.00
CA ASP A 112 -7.06 9.84 -9.83
C ASP A 112 -7.89 11.14 -9.96
N GLU A 113 -7.50 12.02 -10.88
CA GLU A 113 -8.44 12.92 -11.55
C GLU A 113 -8.98 12.17 -12.79
N PRO A 114 -10.10 11.43 -12.66
CA PRO A 114 -10.86 11.02 -13.82
C PRO A 114 -11.49 12.28 -14.42
N ASP A 115 -10.77 12.92 -15.34
CA ASP A 115 -11.33 13.92 -16.25
C ASP A 115 -12.60 13.32 -16.89
N PRO A 116 -13.80 13.88 -16.63
CA PRO A 116 -15.04 13.33 -17.16
C PRO A 116 -15.19 13.48 -18.68
N GLY A 117 -14.21 14.08 -19.38
CA GLY A 117 -14.25 14.38 -20.82
C GLY A 117 -13.31 13.60 -21.73
N SER A 118 -12.20 13.03 -21.24
CA SER A 118 -11.18 12.43 -22.13
C SER A 118 -11.42 10.94 -22.43
N GLY A 119 -12.10 10.68 -23.55
CA GLY A 119 -12.23 9.35 -24.17
C GLY A 119 -10.94 8.78 -24.76
N SER A 120 -9.80 8.93 -24.07
CA SER A 120 -8.53 8.32 -24.46
C SER A 120 -8.47 6.87 -23.98
N ALA A 121 -8.20 5.95 -24.91
CA ALA A 121 -8.12 4.51 -24.65
C ALA A 121 -6.82 4.11 -23.91
N GLY A 122 -6.59 4.69 -22.74
CA GLY A 122 -5.59 4.28 -21.76
C GLY A 122 -6.28 3.55 -20.62
N SER A 123 -6.61 2.27 -20.82
CA SER A 123 -7.20 1.43 -19.78
C SER A 123 -6.27 1.35 -18.57
N ALA A 124 -6.53 2.17 -17.54
CA ALA A 124 -6.17 1.86 -16.16
C ALA A 124 -6.90 0.57 -15.79
N ALA A 125 -6.30 -0.56 -16.15
CA ALA A 125 -6.90 -1.88 -16.02
C ALA A 125 -7.19 -2.10 -14.54
N ARG A 126 -8.49 -2.07 -14.18
CA ARG A 126 -8.94 -2.29 -12.80
C ARG A 126 -8.24 -3.52 -12.27
N ALA A 127 -7.44 -3.33 -11.22
CA ALA A 127 -6.53 -4.37 -10.73
C ALA A 127 -7.32 -5.66 -10.50
N THR A 128 -7.04 -6.69 -11.30
CA THR A 128 -7.81 -7.93 -11.24
C THR A 128 -7.46 -8.64 -9.94
N PHE A 129 -8.44 -9.32 -9.33
CA PHE A 129 -8.24 -10.03 -8.07
C PHE A 129 -7.03 -10.98 -8.14
N GLY A 130 -6.93 -11.79 -9.22
CA GLY A 130 -5.79 -12.67 -9.46
C GLY A 130 -4.46 -11.92 -9.65
N GLY A 131 -4.47 -10.79 -10.38
CA GLY A 131 -3.28 -9.95 -10.55
C GLY A 131 -2.75 -9.38 -9.23
N VAL A 132 -3.63 -8.95 -8.33
CA VAL A 132 -3.28 -8.49 -6.99
C VAL A 132 -2.67 -9.62 -6.15
N ILE A 133 -3.25 -10.83 -6.15
CA ILE A 133 -2.70 -11.97 -5.41
C ILE A 133 -1.32 -12.38 -5.95
N VAL A 134 -1.11 -12.37 -7.27
CA VAL A 134 0.21 -12.65 -7.87
C VAL A 134 1.24 -11.57 -7.50
N GLN A 135 0.87 -10.29 -7.53
CA GLN A 135 1.75 -9.20 -7.10
C GLN A 135 2.13 -9.30 -5.61
N ILE A 136 1.18 -9.65 -4.75
CA ILE A 136 1.44 -9.98 -3.34
C ILE A 136 2.47 -11.11 -3.24
N GLY A 137 2.26 -12.19 -3.99
CA GLY A 137 3.17 -13.35 -3.99
C GLY A 137 4.61 -13.02 -4.37
N ILE A 138 4.82 -12.29 -5.47
CA ILE A 138 6.17 -11.92 -5.93
C ILE A 138 6.88 -11.05 -4.89
N ILE A 139 6.15 -10.11 -4.27
CA ILE A 139 6.74 -9.17 -3.31
C ILE A 139 6.98 -9.83 -1.95
N ASP A 140 6.09 -10.72 -1.52
CA ASP A 140 6.32 -11.59 -0.36
C ASP A 140 7.53 -12.50 -0.57
N ILE A 141 7.74 -13.07 -1.76
CA ILE A 141 8.94 -13.88 -2.05
C ILE A 141 10.21 -13.03 -1.89
N VAL A 142 10.28 -11.84 -2.49
CA VAL A 142 11.46 -10.96 -2.37
C VAL A 142 11.71 -10.55 -0.92
N PHE A 143 10.65 -10.19 -0.18
CA PHE A 143 10.76 -9.73 1.20
C PHE A 143 11.07 -10.88 2.19
N SER A 144 10.47 -12.05 1.98
CA SER A 144 10.67 -13.21 2.84
C SER A 144 12.09 -13.77 2.71
N LEU A 145 12.70 -13.73 1.51
CA LEU A 145 14.09 -14.14 1.31
C LEU A 145 15.06 -13.39 2.23
N ASP A 146 14.94 -12.06 2.35
CA ASP A 146 15.79 -11.26 3.25
C ASP A 146 15.59 -11.66 4.72
N SER A 147 14.33 -11.78 5.15
CA SER A 147 14.00 -12.18 6.52
C SER A 147 14.50 -13.59 6.86
N VAL A 148 14.44 -14.53 5.92
CA VAL A 148 14.92 -15.91 6.12
C VAL A 148 16.44 -15.98 6.09
N ILE A 149 17.13 -15.26 5.20
CA ILE A 149 18.60 -15.16 5.22
C ILE A 149 19.08 -14.58 6.57
N THR A 150 18.39 -13.55 7.08
CA THR A 150 18.68 -12.97 8.40
C THR A 150 18.43 -13.96 9.54
N ALA A 151 17.31 -14.70 9.51
CA ALA A 151 17.00 -15.71 10.53
C ALA A 151 18.03 -16.85 10.57
N VAL A 152 18.45 -17.32 9.40
CA VAL A 152 19.48 -18.33 9.20
C VAL A 152 20.85 -17.87 9.73
N GLY A 153 21.18 -16.59 9.56
CA GLY A 153 22.41 -16.02 10.10
C GLY A 153 22.42 -15.84 11.63
N LEU A 154 21.26 -15.98 12.30
CA LEU A 154 21.11 -15.73 13.73
C LEU A 154 20.87 -16.99 14.56
N ALA A 155 20.37 -18.09 13.98
CA ALA A 155 20.12 -19.33 14.73
C ALA A 155 20.41 -20.61 13.93
N ASP A 156 21.30 -21.45 14.46
CA ASP A 156 21.66 -22.76 13.89
C ASP A 156 20.51 -23.79 13.94
N GLN A 157 19.47 -23.52 14.73
CA GLN A 157 18.42 -24.48 15.07
C GLN A 157 17.16 -24.27 14.23
N VAL A 158 17.05 -25.04 13.13
CA VAL A 158 15.88 -25.03 12.21
C VAL A 158 14.52 -25.11 12.94
N PRO A 159 14.30 -25.93 13.98
CA PRO A 159 13.02 -25.96 14.70
C PRO A 159 12.67 -24.62 15.36
N VAL A 160 13.67 -23.89 15.88
CA VAL A 160 13.49 -22.58 16.52
C VAL A 160 13.11 -21.53 15.47
N MET A 161 13.77 -21.53 14.31
CA MET A 161 13.42 -20.65 13.18
C MET A 161 11.99 -20.89 12.67
N VAL A 162 11.60 -22.16 12.45
CA VAL A 162 10.24 -22.51 12.03
C VAL A 162 9.21 -22.05 13.06
N LEU A 163 9.45 -22.30 14.34
CA LEU A 163 8.55 -21.88 15.40
C LEU A 163 8.45 -20.35 15.50
N ALA A 164 9.56 -19.63 15.33
CA ALA A 164 9.58 -18.17 15.33
C ALA A 164 8.68 -17.59 14.22
N ILE A 165 8.78 -18.15 13.01
CA ILE A 165 7.92 -17.79 11.85
C ILE A 165 6.46 -18.11 12.12
N VAL A 166 6.14 -19.30 12.61
CA VAL A 166 4.74 -19.69 12.89
C VAL A 166 4.10 -18.75 13.93
N ILE A 167 4.84 -18.40 14.99
CA ILE A 167 4.37 -17.43 16.00
C ILE A 167 4.22 -16.03 15.38
N SER A 168 5.22 -15.55 14.65
CA SER A 168 5.19 -14.25 13.99
C SER A 168 3.98 -14.12 13.05
N VAL A 169 3.78 -15.11 12.17
CA VAL A 169 2.67 -15.06 11.21
C VAL A 169 1.31 -15.16 11.91
N ALA A 170 1.18 -15.91 13.01
CA ALA A 170 -0.06 -15.91 13.80
C ALA A 170 -0.38 -14.50 14.36
N VAL A 171 0.61 -13.78 14.87
CA VAL A 171 0.47 -12.37 15.30
C VAL A 171 0.12 -11.47 14.12
N MET A 172 0.78 -11.64 12.97
CA MET A 172 0.50 -10.90 11.74
C MET A 172 -0.94 -11.10 11.25
N MET A 173 -1.46 -12.33 11.23
CA MET A 173 -2.83 -12.61 10.82
C MET A 173 -3.86 -11.91 11.71
N PHE A 174 -3.63 -11.86 13.02
CA PHE A 174 -4.47 -11.13 13.95
C PHE A 174 -4.42 -9.61 13.71
N ALA A 175 -3.22 -9.07 13.45
CA ALA A 175 -3.00 -7.65 13.24
C ALA A 175 -3.36 -7.14 11.82
N ALA A 176 -3.44 -8.01 10.82
CA ALA A 176 -3.56 -7.63 9.41
C ALA A 176 -4.82 -6.81 9.08
N ARG A 177 -5.95 -7.11 9.71
CA ARG A 177 -7.18 -6.34 9.53
C ARG A 177 -7.05 -4.91 10.08
N PRO A 178 -6.78 -4.69 11.39
CA PRO A 178 -6.67 -3.34 11.94
C PRO A 178 -5.49 -2.54 11.35
N ILE A 179 -4.34 -3.17 11.05
CA ILE A 179 -3.21 -2.47 10.39
C ILE A 179 -3.66 -1.93 9.04
N GLY A 180 -4.23 -2.76 8.16
CA GLY A 180 -4.61 -2.27 6.84
C GLY A 180 -5.78 -1.29 6.88
N GLU A 181 -6.77 -1.45 7.77
CA GLU A 181 -7.82 -0.43 7.98
C GLU A 181 -7.26 0.91 8.49
N PHE A 182 -6.12 0.90 9.20
CA PHE A 182 -5.38 2.10 9.60
C PHE A 182 -4.59 2.72 8.42
N VAL A 183 -3.94 1.90 7.59
CA VAL A 183 -3.23 2.33 6.36
C VAL A 183 -4.23 2.96 5.36
N ASP A 184 -5.35 2.30 5.12
CA ASP A 184 -6.41 2.76 4.20
C ASP A 184 -6.97 4.14 4.62
N ARG A 185 -6.95 4.46 5.92
CA ARG A 185 -7.43 5.74 6.48
C ARG A 185 -6.38 6.86 6.45
N HIS A 186 -5.09 6.55 6.34
CA HIS A 186 -4.00 7.52 6.44
C HIS A 186 -3.09 7.47 5.20
N PRO A 187 -3.37 8.27 4.16
CA PRO A 187 -2.57 8.28 2.92
C PRO A 187 -1.08 8.56 3.15
N THR A 188 -0.72 9.30 4.20
CA THR A 188 0.68 9.53 4.58
C THR A 188 1.39 8.26 5.05
N ILE A 189 0.68 7.33 5.72
CA ILE A 189 1.21 6.01 6.08
C ILE A 189 1.41 5.14 4.84
N LYS A 190 0.49 5.20 3.86
CA LYS A 190 0.71 4.56 2.55
C LYS A 190 1.98 5.08 1.89
N MET A 191 2.15 6.41 1.79
CA MET A 191 3.36 7.00 1.19
C MET A 191 4.65 6.65 1.96
N LEU A 192 4.59 6.61 3.30
CA LEU A 192 5.71 6.21 4.15
C LEU A 192 6.16 4.76 3.86
N ALA A 193 5.20 3.83 3.76
CA ALA A 193 5.51 2.43 3.46
C ALA A 193 6.07 2.22 2.05
N LEU A 194 5.65 3.03 1.07
CA LEU A 194 6.26 3.00 -0.27
C LEU A 194 7.70 3.54 -0.24
N ALA A 195 7.99 4.54 0.60
CA ALA A 195 9.36 5.00 0.82
C ALA A 195 10.24 3.93 1.52
N PHE A 196 9.66 3.14 2.44
CA PHE A 196 10.37 1.98 3.01
C PHE A 196 10.60 0.88 1.97
N LEU A 197 9.66 0.64 1.05
CA LEU A 197 9.84 -0.31 -0.05
C LEU A 197 10.97 0.12 -1.02
N VAL A 198 11.15 1.44 -1.24
CA VAL A 198 12.34 1.98 -1.91
C VAL A 198 13.61 1.70 -1.09
N LEU A 199 13.61 2.01 0.21
CA LEU A 199 14.76 1.80 1.09
C LEU A 199 15.21 0.33 1.09
N VAL A 200 14.27 -0.60 1.30
CA VAL A 200 14.52 -2.05 1.23
C VAL A 200 15.00 -2.46 -0.16
N GLY A 201 14.40 -1.94 -1.23
CA GLY A 201 14.87 -2.17 -2.61
C GLY A 201 16.34 -1.79 -2.82
N VAL A 202 16.78 -0.64 -2.29
CA VAL A 202 18.20 -0.23 -2.31
C VAL A 202 19.07 -1.18 -1.47
N THR A 203 18.64 -1.57 -0.26
CA THR A 203 19.47 -2.42 0.61
C THR A 203 19.62 -3.85 0.10
N LEU A 204 18.59 -4.41 -0.55
CA LEU A 204 18.71 -5.72 -1.21
C LEU A 204 19.70 -5.69 -2.38
N ILE A 205 19.71 -4.62 -3.17
CA ILE A 205 20.72 -4.44 -4.23
C ILE A 205 22.11 -4.33 -3.62
N ALA A 206 22.28 -3.53 -2.56
CA ALA A 206 23.57 -3.39 -1.86
C ALA A 206 24.08 -4.73 -1.31
N GLU A 207 23.22 -5.51 -0.65
CA GLU A 207 23.57 -6.83 -0.10
C GLU A 207 23.86 -7.86 -1.19
N GLY A 208 23.19 -7.78 -2.35
CA GLY A 208 23.54 -8.58 -3.52
C GLY A 208 24.86 -8.18 -4.20
N PHE A 209 25.41 -6.99 -3.90
CA PHE A 209 26.80 -6.62 -4.18
C PHE A 209 27.71 -6.78 -2.96
N GLU A 210 27.37 -7.70 -2.04
CA GLU A 210 28.07 -8.02 -0.78
C GLU A 210 28.28 -6.82 0.17
N THR A 211 27.65 -5.69 -0.11
CA THR A 211 27.73 -4.46 0.69
C THR A 211 26.73 -4.56 1.83
N HIS A 212 27.20 -5.09 2.96
CA HIS A 212 26.38 -5.36 4.13
C HIS A 212 25.86 -4.06 4.76
N VAL A 213 24.55 -3.82 4.69
CA VAL A 213 23.89 -2.71 5.37
C VAL A 213 23.40 -3.18 6.74
N PRO A 214 23.86 -2.58 7.86
CA PRO A 214 23.40 -3.01 9.18
C PRO A 214 21.89 -2.77 9.35
N LYS A 215 21.10 -3.86 9.36
CA LYS A 215 19.63 -3.84 9.41
C LYS A 215 19.07 -2.97 10.54
N GLY A 216 19.79 -2.86 11.67
CA GLY A 216 19.44 -1.99 12.79
C GLY A 216 19.27 -0.51 12.41
N TYR A 217 20.04 0.01 11.44
CA TYR A 217 19.83 1.37 10.92
C TYR A 217 18.54 1.51 10.12
N ILE A 218 18.18 0.49 9.33
CA ILE A 218 16.91 0.42 8.59
C ILE A 218 15.76 0.40 9.59
N TYR A 219 15.77 -0.51 10.56
CA TYR A 219 14.72 -0.64 11.58
C TYR A 219 14.58 0.63 12.42
N PHE A 220 15.69 1.28 12.80
CA PHE A 220 15.66 2.56 13.48
C PHE A 220 15.04 3.67 12.61
N ALA A 221 15.45 3.78 11.35
CA ALA A 221 14.88 4.77 10.42
C ALA A 221 13.37 4.55 10.20
N MET A 222 12.92 3.30 10.10
CA MET A 222 11.50 2.96 9.95
C MET A 222 10.71 3.29 11.21
N ALA A 223 11.17 2.84 12.39
CA ALA A 223 10.52 3.13 13.67
C ALA A 223 10.48 4.64 13.97
N PHE A 224 11.56 5.37 13.69
CA PHE A 224 11.63 6.83 13.84
C PHE A 224 10.63 7.53 12.91
N SER A 225 10.59 7.15 11.64
CA SER A 225 9.71 7.80 10.65
C SER A 225 8.22 7.52 10.93
N ILE A 226 7.89 6.30 11.36
CA ILE A 226 6.55 5.97 11.88
C ILE A 226 6.22 6.83 13.12
N GLY A 227 7.16 6.97 14.06
CA GLY A 227 6.99 7.81 15.24
C GLY A 227 6.72 9.28 14.91
N VAL A 228 7.46 9.84 13.96
CA VAL A 228 7.25 11.20 13.44
C VAL A 228 5.89 11.33 12.75
N GLU A 229 5.48 10.36 11.94
CA GLU A 229 4.18 10.43 11.26
C GLU A 229 3.00 10.28 12.23
N MET A 230 3.12 9.44 13.27
CA MET A 230 2.13 9.35 14.35
C MET A 230 2.00 10.67 15.13
N LEU A 231 3.09 11.41 15.33
CA LEU A 231 3.05 12.77 15.89
C LEU A 231 2.38 13.75 14.91
N ASN A 232 2.70 13.69 13.62
CA ASN A 232 2.11 14.52 12.56
C ASN A 232 0.58 14.34 12.48
N ILE A 233 0.09 13.08 12.42
CA ILE A 233 -1.34 12.75 12.45
C ILE A 233 -2.00 13.32 13.71
N ARG A 234 -1.45 13.03 14.90
CA ARG A 234 -1.98 13.52 16.19
C ARG A 234 -2.00 15.05 16.29
N MET A 235 -1.07 15.74 15.63
CA MET A 235 -1.05 17.21 15.53
C MET A 235 -2.13 17.74 14.57
N ARG A 236 -2.36 17.07 13.43
CA ARG A 236 -3.43 17.43 12.47
C ARG A 236 -4.81 17.28 13.10
N ASP A 237 -5.08 16.16 13.77
CA ASP A 237 -6.35 15.90 14.46
C ASP A 237 -6.65 16.96 15.53
N ARG A 238 -5.63 17.30 16.35
CA ARG A 238 -5.72 18.35 17.38
C ARG A 238 -5.94 19.75 16.80
N ARG A 239 -5.49 20.03 15.58
CA ARG A 239 -5.75 21.30 14.88
C ARG A 239 -7.17 21.31 14.31
N ALA A 240 -7.62 20.22 13.69
CA ALA A 240 -8.99 20.08 13.19
C ALA A 240 -10.02 20.25 14.31
N ALA A 241 -9.80 19.62 15.47
CA ALA A 241 -10.65 19.74 16.65
C ALA A 241 -10.68 21.14 17.30
N ARG A 242 -9.75 22.04 16.92
CA ARG A 242 -9.65 23.42 17.43
C ARG A 242 -10.06 24.49 16.42
N ALA A 243 -10.44 24.11 15.21
CA ALA A 243 -10.85 25.05 14.17
C ALA A 243 -12.23 25.66 14.51
N PRO A 244 -12.37 26.98 14.66
CA PRO A 244 -13.66 27.59 14.97
C PRO A 244 -14.63 27.43 13.79
N ILE A 245 -15.82 26.92 14.06
CA ILE A 245 -16.89 26.74 13.06
C ILE A 245 -17.30 28.12 12.54
N GLN A 246 -16.94 28.45 11.31
CA GLN A 246 -17.38 29.69 10.66
C GLN A 246 -18.87 29.57 10.34
N LEU A 247 -19.72 30.09 11.22
CA LEU A 247 -21.15 30.24 10.98
C LEU A 247 -21.37 31.17 9.79
N ARG A 248 -21.76 30.54 8.69
CA ARG A 248 -22.16 31.16 7.43
C ARG A 248 -23.45 31.97 7.70
N LYS A 249 -23.34 33.30 7.79
CA LYS A 249 -24.51 34.17 7.95
C LYS A 249 -25.35 34.11 6.68
N GLN A 250 -26.59 33.62 6.78
CA GLN A 250 -27.64 33.95 5.82
C GLN A 250 -28.13 35.36 6.10
N GLU A 251 -28.05 36.24 5.12
CA GLU A 251 -28.84 37.48 5.11
C GLU A 251 -30.21 37.15 4.49
N PRO A 252 -31.33 37.54 5.14
CA PRO A 252 -32.67 37.28 4.62
C PRO A 252 -32.95 38.19 3.42
N GLY A 253 -33.58 37.63 2.38
CA GLY A 253 -33.88 38.38 1.17
C GLY A 253 -34.99 39.42 1.35
N GLY A 254 -34.83 40.56 0.69
CA GLY A 254 -35.92 41.45 0.32
C GLY A 254 -36.01 41.47 -1.20
N GLY A 255 -37.19 41.20 -1.75
CA GLY A 255 -37.46 41.43 -3.17
C GLY A 255 -38.51 42.52 -3.31
N GLU A 256 -38.38 43.37 -4.32
CA GLU A 256 -39.47 43.82 -5.20
C GLU A 256 -38.96 44.85 -6.25
N GLY A 257 -39.57 44.83 -7.44
CA GLY A 257 -39.88 46.05 -8.21
C GLY A 257 -38.77 46.79 -8.98
N GLY A 258 -38.71 46.54 -10.30
CA GLY A 258 -38.83 47.64 -11.27
C GLY A 258 -37.57 48.37 -11.79
N GLY A 259 -37.26 48.12 -13.07
CA GLY A 259 -37.06 49.17 -14.08
C GLY A 259 -35.82 50.09 -14.04
N GLY A 260 -34.93 49.90 -15.03
CA GLY A 260 -34.32 51.02 -15.76
C GLY A 260 -32.85 51.38 -15.47
N GLY A 261 -32.08 51.54 -16.56
CA GLY A 261 -31.10 52.62 -16.68
C GLY A 261 -29.71 52.45 -16.05
N GLY A 262 -28.79 51.87 -16.82
CA GLY A 262 -27.44 52.41 -17.07
C GLY A 262 -26.51 52.86 -15.91
N GLY A 263 -25.37 52.17 -15.79
CA GLY A 263 -24.08 52.82 -15.51
C GLY A 263 -23.28 52.33 -14.31
N GLY A 264 -21.97 52.13 -14.52
CA GLY A 264 -20.97 52.46 -13.50
C GLY A 264 -20.39 51.33 -12.64
N ARG A 265 -19.29 50.72 -13.12
CA ARG A 265 -18.08 50.31 -12.36
C ARG A 265 -18.30 49.50 -11.06
N GLY A 266 -18.06 48.18 -11.14
CA GLY A 266 -18.13 47.30 -9.97
C GLY A 266 -16.92 47.36 -9.02
N ARG A 267 -17.07 46.75 -7.84
CA ARG A 267 -15.98 46.19 -7.03
C ARG A 267 -16.50 45.13 -6.04
N ARG A 268 -15.88 43.94 -6.09
CA ARG A 268 -15.73 42.90 -5.04
C ARG A 268 -16.98 42.43 -4.27
N GLY A 269 -17.36 41.17 -4.48
CA GLY A 269 -18.16 40.36 -3.56
C GLY A 269 -17.38 39.12 -3.10
N SER A 270 -17.48 38.76 -1.82
CA SER A 270 -16.81 37.60 -1.22
C SER A 270 -17.82 36.79 -0.39
N ARG A 271 -17.74 35.46 -0.46
CA ARG A 271 -18.35 34.48 0.46
C ARG A 271 -19.89 34.56 0.71
N ALA A 272 -20.65 33.66 0.08
CA ALA A 272 -21.25 32.48 0.76
C ALA A 272 -21.82 32.64 2.21
N GLY A 273 -23.06 32.26 2.58
CA GLY A 273 -24.12 31.40 1.97
C GLY A 273 -24.73 30.38 2.98
N GLY A 274 -25.55 29.40 2.55
CA GLY A 274 -25.81 28.05 3.15
C GLY A 274 -26.50 27.79 4.54
N GLY A 275 -27.56 26.98 4.53
CA GLY A 275 -27.75 25.89 5.52
C GLY A 275 -29.16 25.63 6.10
N ARG A 276 -29.57 24.34 6.12
CA ARG A 276 -30.74 23.74 6.83
C ARG A 276 -32.14 24.11 6.26
N GLY A 277 -33.13 23.22 6.23
CA GLY A 277 -33.12 21.77 6.44
C GLY A 277 -34.54 21.20 6.69
N GLY A 278 -34.84 20.02 6.13
CA GLY A 278 -35.92 19.12 6.57
C GLY A 278 -37.37 19.44 6.13
N GLY A 279 -37.97 18.50 5.39
CA GLY A 279 -39.35 18.07 5.67
C GLY A 279 -40.46 18.36 4.64
N CYS A 280 -40.93 17.27 4.04
CA CYS A 280 -42.32 17.01 3.60
C CYS A 280 -42.90 17.62 2.30
N CYS A 281 -43.95 16.92 1.83
CA CYS A 281 -44.84 17.17 0.69
C CYS A 281 -44.18 17.10 -0.71
N ALA A 282 -44.20 15.98 -1.46
CA ALA A 282 -45.30 15.11 -1.94
C ALA A 282 -45.97 15.57 -3.25
N LEU A 283 -46.27 14.59 -4.14
CA LEU A 283 -47.01 14.71 -5.42
C LEU A 283 -46.25 15.49 -6.51
N ARG A 284 -46.22 15.15 -7.81
CA ARG A 284 -46.82 14.14 -8.73
C ARG A 284 -45.75 13.83 -9.80
N GLY A 285 -45.77 12.76 -10.59
CA GLY A 285 -46.88 11.90 -10.98
C GLY A 285 -47.27 12.09 -12.45
N ARG A 286 -46.39 11.74 -13.40
CA ARG A 286 -46.62 11.47 -14.85
C ARG A 286 -45.27 11.06 -15.49
N GLY A 287 -45.15 10.11 -16.41
CA GLY A 287 -46.14 9.16 -16.95
C GLY A 287 -46.04 9.03 -18.48
N GLY A 288 -45.38 7.97 -18.97
CA GLY A 288 -45.24 7.63 -20.40
C GLY A 288 -44.22 8.48 -21.18
N GLY A 289 -43.56 8.00 -22.24
CA GLY A 289 -43.54 6.65 -22.81
C GLY A 289 -43.20 6.66 -24.32
N GLY A 290 -42.49 5.63 -24.80
CA GLY A 290 -42.45 5.25 -26.22
C GLY A 290 -41.30 5.78 -27.10
N GLY A 291 -40.52 4.85 -27.65
CA GLY A 291 -40.43 4.72 -29.12
C GLY A 291 -39.28 5.39 -29.90
N GLY A 292 -38.22 4.62 -30.16
CA GLY A 292 -37.87 4.21 -31.54
C GLY A 292 -37.03 5.12 -32.44
N GLY A 293 -35.88 4.59 -32.88
CA GLY A 293 -35.60 4.40 -34.32
C GLY A 293 -34.60 5.32 -35.02
N GLY A 294 -33.48 4.74 -35.48
CA GLY A 294 -32.62 5.25 -36.57
C GLY A 294 -31.73 6.46 -36.23
N GLY A 295 -30.55 6.65 -36.82
CA GLY A 295 -29.81 5.82 -37.78
C GLY A 295 -29.04 6.68 -38.79
N GLY A 296 -27.76 6.36 -39.02
CA GLY A 296 -27.01 6.87 -40.19
C GLY A 296 -26.01 8.01 -39.96
N GLY A 297 -24.72 7.65 -40.00
CA GLY A 297 -23.72 8.23 -40.92
C GLY A 297 -23.41 9.73 -40.87
N GLY A 298 -22.17 10.05 -40.49
CA GLY A 298 -21.57 11.37 -40.69
C GLY A 298 -20.11 11.36 -40.23
N ALA A 299 -19.19 10.98 -41.12
CA ALA A 299 -17.77 11.12 -40.86
C ALA A 299 -17.33 12.57 -41.10
N ASP A 300 -16.43 13.09 -40.27
CA ASP A 300 -15.38 13.96 -40.81
C ASP A 300 -14.09 13.83 -39.99
N ALA A 301 -12.97 14.13 -40.63
CA ALA A 301 -11.63 13.75 -40.17
C ALA A 301 -10.79 14.94 -39.73
N GLY A 302 -9.90 14.67 -38.76
CA GLY A 302 -8.66 15.43 -38.58
C GLY A 302 -8.74 16.65 -37.66
N PHE A 303 -8.10 16.53 -36.50
CA PHE A 303 -7.11 17.54 -36.13
C PHE A 303 -5.88 16.90 -35.47
N ILE A 304 -4.72 17.45 -35.80
CA ILE A 304 -3.39 16.92 -35.48
C ILE A 304 -2.67 17.97 -34.61
N HIS A 305 -1.96 17.51 -33.57
CA HIS A 305 -1.02 18.29 -32.73
C HIS A 305 -1.54 19.58 -32.05
N ARG A 306 -1.45 19.61 -30.72
CA ARG A 306 -0.63 20.61 -30.02
C ARG A 306 -0.32 20.17 -28.57
N PHE A 307 0.97 20.34 -28.25
CA PHE A 307 1.67 20.29 -26.94
C PHE A 307 0.83 20.03 -25.69
#